data_AF-A0A9D3VMZ2-F1
#
_entry.id   AF-A0A9D3VMZ2-F1
#
_cell.length_a   1.000
_cell.length_b   1.000
_cell.length_c   1.000
_cell.angle_alpha   90.00
_cell.angle_beta   90.00
_cell.angle_gamma   90.00
#
_symmetry.space_group_name_H-M   'P 1'
#
loop_
_entity.id
_entity.type
_entity.pdbx_description
1 polymer ?
#
loop_
_entity_poly.entity_id
_entity_poly.type
_entity_poly.pdbx_seq_one_letter_code
_entity_poly.pdbx_strand_id
1 'polypeptide(L)'
;MEWIKVNTDVVVGVARICSVLEVELWGPFEGVKLAWEKGVKKIALEMDFIDAINLLSGQTRDQNLLSGKVRNLLERMEEFRVIHVSR
;
A
#
# COMPACT_ATOMS: atom_id res chain seq x y z
N MET A 1 -19.95 -11.68 0.16
CA MET A 1 -19.15 -10.55 0.67
C MET A 1 -17.80 -10.63 -0.03
N GLU A 2 -17.42 -9.60 -0.80
CA GLU A 2 -16.37 -9.70 -1.83
C GLU A 2 -15.12 -8.91 -1.43
N TRP A 3 -13.94 -9.55 -1.51
CA TRP A 3 -12.64 -8.94 -1.26
C TRP A 3 -12.02 -8.51 -2.59
N ILE A 4 -11.40 -7.33 -2.64
CA ILE A 4 -10.67 -6.85 -3.82
C ILE A 4 -9.16 -6.94 -3.56
N LYS A 5 -8.43 -7.55 -4.50
CA LYS A 5 -6.98 -7.74 -4.48
C LYS A 5 -6.28 -6.68 -5.34
N VAL A 6 -5.26 -6.03 -4.79
CA VAL A 6 -4.40 -5.05 -5.47
C VAL A 6 -2.97 -5.59 -5.48
N ASN A 7 -2.32 -5.62 -6.65
CA ASN A 7 -0.93 -6.06 -6.82
C ASN A 7 -0.05 -4.83 -7.18
N THR A 8 1.14 -4.75 -6.60
CA THR A 8 1.99 -3.55 -6.55
C THR A 8 3.13 -3.49 -7.58
N ASP A 9 3.12 -4.34 -8.61
CA ASP A 9 4.17 -4.38 -9.63
C ASP A 9 4.39 -3.02 -10.35
N VAL A 10 5.39 -2.23 -9.94
CA VAL A 10 5.77 -0.97 -10.60
C VAL A 10 7.23 -0.98 -11.10
N VAL A 11 7.33 -0.67 -12.39
CA VAL A 11 8.43 -0.53 -13.35
C VAL A 11 9.78 0.00 -12.80
N VAL A 12 10.85 -0.74 -13.12
CA VAL A 12 12.30 -0.52 -12.87
C VAL A 12 12.86 0.84 -13.37
N GLY A 13 12.06 1.70 -14.03
CA GLY A 13 12.49 2.97 -14.60
C GLY A 13 12.50 4.18 -13.65
N VAL A 14 11.76 4.13 -12.53
CA VAL A 14 11.49 5.31 -11.68
C VAL A 14 12.47 5.47 -10.49
N ALA A 15 13.25 4.43 -10.17
CA ALA A 15 14.19 4.42 -9.03
C ALA A 15 15.35 5.45 -9.10
N ARG A 16 15.51 6.16 -10.23
CA ARG A 16 16.48 7.27 -10.36
C ARG A 16 15.97 8.60 -9.82
N ILE A 17 14.65 8.71 -9.58
CA ILE A 17 13.98 9.98 -9.22
C ILE A 17 13.33 9.87 -7.83
N CYS A 18 12.94 8.66 -7.42
CA CYS A 18 12.42 8.39 -6.09
C CYS A 18 13.02 7.10 -5.51
N SER A 19 12.91 6.94 -4.18
CA SER A 19 13.38 5.73 -3.50
C SER A 19 12.59 4.49 -3.93
N VAL A 20 13.21 3.31 -3.90
CA VAL A 20 12.51 2.03 -4.15
C VAL A 20 11.27 1.92 -3.27
N LEU A 21 11.37 2.30 -1.99
CA LEU A 21 10.24 2.37 -1.07
C LEU A 21 9.09 3.26 -1.58
N GLU A 22 9.41 4.42 -2.15
CA GLU A 22 8.39 5.32 -2.69
C GLU A 22 7.71 4.75 -3.93
N VAL A 23 8.45 4.07 -4.81
CA VAL A 23 7.88 3.34 -5.96
C VAL A 23 6.89 2.28 -5.49
N GLU A 24 7.28 1.49 -4.50
CA GLU A 24 6.46 0.41 -3.93
C GLU A 24 5.22 0.91 -3.19
N LEU A 25 5.20 2.16 -2.74
CA LEU A 25 4.05 2.78 -2.06
C LEU A 25 3.01 3.39 -3.01
N TRP A 26 3.36 3.65 -4.28
CA TRP A 26 2.41 4.20 -5.26
C TRP A 26 1.29 3.22 -5.62
N GLY A 27 1.62 1.93 -5.81
CA GLY A 27 0.63 0.89 -6.07
C GLY A 27 -0.44 0.80 -4.97
N PRO A 28 -0.06 0.67 -3.69
CA PRO A 28 -0.97 0.75 -2.56
C PRO A 28 -1.77 2.05 -2.51
N PHE A 29 -1.14 3.20 -2.75
CA PHE A 29 -1.83 4.48 -2.70
C PHE A 29 -2.99 4.57 -3.70
N GLU A 30 -2.72 4.29 -4.98
CA GLU A 30 -3.75 4.34 -6.02
C GLU A 30 -4.80 3.24 -5.83
N GLY A 31 -4.39 2.03 -5.44
CA GLY A 31 -5.31 0.91 -5.22
C GLY A 31 -6.27 1.14 -4.05
N VAL A 32 -5.77 1.59 -2.90
CA VAL A 32 -6.60 1.88 -1.71
C VAL A 32 -7.51 3.07 -1.98
N LYS A 33 -7.01 4.10 -2.66
CA LYS A 33 -7.82 5.27 -3.06
C LYS A 33 -8.98 4.87 -3.97
N LEU A 34 -8.71 4.08 -5.02
CA LEU A 34 -9.74 3.59 -5.93
C LEU A 34 -10.78 2.72 -5.20
N ALA A 35 -10.35 1.84 -4.31
CA ALA A 35 -11.25 1.02 -3.50
C ALA A 35 -12.16 1.89 -2.63
N TRP A 36 -11.59 2.90 -1.96
CA TRP A 36 -12.33 3.86 -1.15
C TRP A 36 -13.37 4.63 -1.97
N GLU A 37 -12.98 5.15 -3.14
CA GLU A 37 -13.86 5.88 -4.06
C GLU A 37 -15.02 5.01 -4.58
N LYS A 38 -14.81 3.70 -4.68
CA LYS A 38 -15.85 2.72 -5.02
C LYS A 38 -16.71 2.26 -3.84
N GLY A 39 -16.49 2.81 -2.64
CA GLY A 39 -17.25 2.47 -1.44
C GLY A 39 -16.87 1.11 -0.83
N VAL A 40 -15.73 0.53 -1.22
CA VAL A 40 -15.20 -0.69 -0.62
C VAL A 40 -14.87 -0.42 0.85
N LYS A 41 -15.28 -1.35 1.71
CA LYS A 41 -15.12 -1.22 3.16
C LYS A 41 -13.99 -2.07 3.74
N LYS A 42 -13.63 -3.14 3.04
CA LYS A 42 -12.64 -4.13 3.48
C LYS A 42 -11.59 -4.34 2.41
N ILE A 43 -10.32 -4.26 2.77
CA ILE A 43 -9.22 -4.41 1.81
C ILE A 43 -8.12 -5.34 2.33
N ALA A 44 -7.59 -6.17 1.44
CA ALA A 44 -6.38 -6.94 1.67
C ALA A 44 -5.31 -6.43 0.69
N LEU A 45 -4.28 -5.80 1.24
CA LEU A 45 -3.14 -5.30 0.49
C LEU A 45 -2.07 -6.38 0.44
N GLU A 46 -1.84 -6.96 -0.73
CA GLU A 46 -0.78 -7.94 -0.93
C GLU A 46 0.47 -7.22 -1.47
N MET A 47 1.61 -7.41 -0.81
CA MET A 47 2.87 -6.80 -1.19
C MET A 47 4.02 -7.79 -1.01
N ASP A 48 5.06 -7.68 -1.83
CA ASP A 48 6.28 -8.48 -1.75
C ASP A 48 7.47 -7.70 -1.18
N PHE A 49 7.33 -6.38 -1.02
CA PHE A 49 8.37 -5.52 -0.45
C PHE A 49 8.25 -5.35 1.07
N ILE A 50 9.13 -6.02 1.81
CA ILE A 50 9.06 -6.12 3.28
C ILE A 50 9.15 -4.76 4.00
N ASP A 51 9.95 -3.83 3.49
CA ASP A 51 10.10 -2.51 4.12
C ASP A 51 8.80 -1.71 4.04
N ALA A 52 8.09 -1.76 2.91
CA ALA A 52 6.77 -1.14 2.79
C ALA A 52 5.73 -1.81 3.69
N ILE A 53 5.81 -3.14 3.87
CA ILE A 53 4.91 -3.87 4.77
C ILE A 53 5.14 -3.45 6.22
N ASN A 54 6.39 -3.43 6.67
CA ASN A 54 6.75 -3.02 8.03
C ASN A 54 6.34 -1.59 8.29
N LEU A 55 6.51 -0.73 7.29
CA LEU A 55 6.06 0.64 7.33
C LEU A 55 4.54 0.74 7.45
N LEU A 56 3.76 0.18 6.53
CA LEU A 56 2.30 0.28 6.55
C LEU A 56 1.66 -0.42 7.75
N SER A 57 2.31 -1.45 8.28
CA SER A 57 1.88 -2.16 9.50
C SER A 57 2.25 -1.43 10.79
N GLY A 58 2.93 -0.28 10.71
CA GLY A 58 3.34 0.52 11.86
C GLY A 58 4.48 -0.07 12.70
N GLN A 59 5.17 -1.10 12.19
CA GLN A 59 6.35 -1.68 12.82
C GLN A 59 7.58 -0.75 12.70
N THR A 60 7.56 0.14 11.71
CA THR A 60 8.59 1.16 11.51
C THR A 60 7.96 2.55 11.43
N ARG A 61 8.62 3.54 12.05
CA ARG A 61 8.29 4.97 11.93
C ARG A 61 9.17 5.59 10.87
N ASP A 62 8.56 6.36 9.97
CA ASP A 62 9.23 7.12 8.93
C ASP A 62 8.39 8.37 8.61
N GLN A 63 9.03 9.39 8.07
CA GLN A 63 8.44 10.68 7.68
C GLN A 63 8.03 10.73 6.19
N ASN A 64 8.05 9.60 5.48
CA ASN A 64 7.64 9.52 4.09
C ASN A 64 6.16 9.91 3.94
N LEU A 65 5.93 11.01 3.25
CA LEU A 65 4.61 11.59 3.02
C LEU A 65 3.63 10.61 2.36
N LEU A 66 4.12 9.79 1.42
CA LEU A 66 3.29 8.82 0.71
C LEU A 66 2.84 7.70 1.64
N SER A 67 3.73 7.22 2.52
CA SER A 67 3.36 6.22 3.53
C SER A 67 2.26 6.73 4.47
N GLY A 68 2.33 7.99 4.89
CA GLY A 68 1.29 8.63 5.71
C GLY A 68 -0.03 8.74 4.97
N LYS A 69 -0.03 9.06 3.67
CA LYS A 69 -1.23 9.07 2.83
C LYS A 69 -1.86 7.69 2.70
N VAL A 70 -1.06 6.65 2.47
CA VAL A 70 -1.55 5.27 2.39
C VAL A 70 -2.17 4.84 3.72
N ARG A 71 -1.50 5.07 4.85
CA ARG A 71 -2.05 4.76 6.18
C ARG A 71 -3.35 5.50 6.46
N ASN A 72 -3.41 6.81 6.20
CA ASN A 72 -4.63 7.59 6.38
C ASN A 72 -5.81 7.05 5.55
N LEU A 73 -5.56 6.45 4.37
CA LEU A 73 -6.60 5.81 3.58
C LEU A 73 -6.99 4.44 4.14
N LEU A 74 -6.01 3.64 4.58
CA LEU A 74 -6.26 2.33 5.20
C LEU A 74 -7.06 2.47 6.50
N GLU A 75 -6.74 3.45 7.34
CA GLU A 75 -7.43 3.74 8.60
C GLU A 75 -8.89 4.19 8.41
N ARG A 76 -9.28 4.60 7.19
CA ARG A 76 -10.68 4.90 6.86
C ARG A 76 -11.48 3.66 6.51
N MET A 77 -10.82 2.56 6.17
CA MET A 77 -11.47 1.28 5.88
C MET A 77 -12.04 0.69 7.18
N GLU A 78 -13.16 -0.04 7.08
CA GLU A 78 -13.72 -0.76 8.23
C GLU A 78 -12.82 -1.91 8.67
N GLU A 79 -12.13 -2.55 7.71
CA GLU A 79 -11.16 -3.59 7.96
C GLU A 79 -10.05 -3.52 6.90
N PHE A 80 -8.79 -3.58 7.31
CA PHE A 80 -7.69 -3.75 6.37
C PHE A 80 -6.65 -4.75 6.87
N ARG A 81 -5.98 -5.41 5.93
CA ARG A 81 -4.85 -6.31 6.20
C ARG A 81 -3.73 -6.01 5.22
N VAL A 82 -2.50 -6.00 5.69
CA VAL A 82 -1.30 -5.97 4.86
C VAL A 82 -0.68 -7.37 4.91
N ILE A 83 -0.53 -8.00 3.76
CA ILE A 83 -0.12 -9.40 3.61
C ILE A 83 1.18 -9.43 2.81
N HIS A 84 2.19 -10.08 3.37
CA HIS A 84 3.41 -10.38 2.64
C HIS A 84 3.19 -11.55 1.68
N VAL A 85 3.55 -11.38 0.41
CA VAL A 85 3.54 -12.42 -0.61
C VAL A 85 4.95 -12.58 -1.14
N SER A 86 5.52 -13.78 -1.04
CA SER A 86 6.82 -14.10 -1.60
C SER A 86 6.68 -14.35 -3.10
N ARG A 87 7.48 -13.68 -3.92
CA ARG A 87 7.66 -14.01 -5.34
C ARG A 87 8.62 -15.19 -5.53
#